data_AF-C7E4S1-F1
#
_entry.id   AF-C7E4S1-F1
#
_cell.length_a   1.000
_cell.length_b   1.000
_cell.length_c   1.000
_cell.angle_alpha   90.00
_cell.angle_beta   90.00
_cell.angle_gamma   90.00
#
_symmetry.space_group_name_H-M   'P 1'
#
loop_
_entity.id
_entity.type
_entity.pdbx_description
1 polymer ?
#
loop_
_entity_poly.entity_id
_entity_poly.type
_entity_poly.pdbx_seq_one_letter_code
_entity_poly.pdbx_strand_id
1 'polypeptide(L)'
;MLNITTDTLPEDIDNQVVVKSGERTRHQRMTVALERTLSRCSEIHAEYELQTIRLRESCEKQGYEAGFRLFFDQLVALIDDYQRLQRLHQTRFREQVGNALKSALHDTIIVNRIIHHLQEKCGHQKVLRIIIPSAVKLPEGADASNYQFTDDNHITVQNDMDAIRFPSESLCRQWLNHADEQVAPTEAVMTHLAPDVLQDIASHLIGLSNQIPLTSTYSEHQQEEHDESD
;
A
#
# COMPACT_ATOMS: atom_id res chain seq x y z
N MET A 1 9.93 45.92 87.57
CA MET A 1 8.82 46.69 86.96
C MET A 1 9.41 48.03 86.58
N LEU A 2 9.68 48.27 85.29
CA LEU A 2 10.22 49.55 84.82
C LEU A 2 9.03 50.48 84.53
N ASN A 3 8.82 51.49 85.37
CA ASN A 3 7.75 52.47 85.18
C ASN A 3 8.22 53.48 84.12
N ILE A 4 7.64 53.39 82.92
CA ILE A 4 7.88 54.35 81.84
C ILE A 4 7.08 55.62 82.18
N THR A 5 7.77 56.70 82.57
CA THR A 5 7.19 58.04 82.75
C THR A 5 7.25 58.84 81.44
N THR A 6 6.27 59.72 81.25
CA THR A 6 6.01 60.53 80.05
C THR A 6 7.15 61.46 79.61
N ASP A 7 8.18 61.65 80.45
CA ASP A 7 9.35 62.49 80.16
C ASP A 7 10.48 61.78 79.38
N THR A 8 10.31 60.50 79.05
CA THR A 8 11.28 59.72 78.23
C THR A 8 10.83 59.51 76.78
N LEU A 9 9.79 60.23 76.38
CA LEU A 9 9.10 60.09 75.10
C LEU A 9 9.54 61.24 74.16
N PRO A 10 9.97 60.97 72.91
CA PRO A 10 10.48 61.99 72.01
C PRO A 10 9.47 63.13 71.78
N GLU A 11 9.93 64.38 71.67
CA GLU A 11 9.03 65.56 71.52
C GLU A 11 8.14 65.53 70.25
N ASP A 12 8.42 64.64 69.29
CA ASP A 12 7.75 64.58 67.99
C ASP A 12 7.16 63.18 67.67
N ILE A 13 6.46 62.60 68.65
CA ILE A 13 5.81 61.29 68.52
C ILE A 13 4.75 61.28 67.43
N ASP A 14 3.95 62.34 67.31
CA ASP A 14 2.85 62.38 66.34
C ASP A 14 3.36 62.40 64.90
N ASN A 15 4.39 63.18 64.58
CA ASN A 15 4.99 63.13 63.24
C ASN A 15 5.71 61.81 62.98
N GLN A 16 6.40 61.22 63.96
CA GLN A 16 7.02 59.90 63.78
C GLN A 16 5.97 58.78 63.57
N VAL A 17 4.82 58.86 64.24
CA VAL A 17 3.70 57.93 64.05
C VAL A 17 3.06 58.14 62.67
N VAL A 18 2.89 59.38 62.22
CA VAL A 18 2.36 59.69 60.87
C VAL A 18 3.32 59.22 59.78
N VAL A 19 4.63 59.47 59.91
CA VAL A 19 5.65 58.99 58.95
C VAL A 19 5.68 57.47 58.90
N LYS A 20 5.69 56.78 60.04
CA LYS A 20 5.64 55.31 60.09
C LYS A 20 4.32 54.74 59.56
N SER A 21 3.20 55.42 59.79
CA SER A 21 1.89 55.02 59.25
C SER A 21 1.81 55.20 57.73
N GLY A 22 2.38 56.29 57.20
CA GLY A 22 2.48 56.56 55.78
C GLY A 22 3.38 55.57 55.05
N GLU A 23 4.53 55.23 55.63
CA GLU A 23 5.40 54.15 55.15
C GLU A 23 4.67 52.81 55.16
N ARG A 24 3.95 52.48 56.25
CA ARG A 24 3.16 51.25 56.34
C ARG A 24 2.07 51.17 55.27
N THR A 25 1.33 52.26 55.02
CA THR A 25 0.32 52.31 53.95
C THR A 25 0.96 52.21 52.57
N ARG A 26 2.13 52.82 52.35
CA ARG A 26 2.88 52.69 51.10
C ARG A 26 3.33 51.26 50.85
N HIS A 27 3.88 50.60 51.87
CA HIS A 27 4.27 49.19 51.80
C HIS A 27 3.05 48.30 51.52
N GLN A 28 1.93 48.50 52.19
CA GLN A 28 0.69 47.75 51.92
C GLN A 28 0.20 47.94 50.48
N ARG A 29 0.18 49.17 49.96
CA ARG A 29 -0.21 49.41 48.56
C ARG A 29 0.74 48.73 47.58
N MET A 30 2.03 48.73 47.88
CA MET A 30 3.05 48.05 47.07
C MET A 30 2.88 46.53 47.12
N THR A 31 2.65 45.94 48.30
CA THR A 31 2.35 44.50 48.46
C THR A 31 1.12 44.11 47.66
N VAL A 32 0.02 44.87 47.76
CA VAL A 32 -1.21 44.61 46.99
C VAL A 32 -0.96 44.71 45.48
N ALA A 33 -0.15 45.67 45.03
CA ALA A 33 0.22 45.78 43.62
C ALA A 33 1.07 44.58 43.17
N LEU A 34 2.03 44.14 43.98
CA LEU A 34 2.87 42.98 43.72
C LEU A 34 2.08 41.68 43.66
N GLU A 35 1.14 41.46 44.59
CA GLU A 35 0.22 40.32 44.59
C GLU A 35 -0.65 40.29 43.33
N ARG A 36 -1.18 41.45 42.91
CA ARG A 36 -1.94 41.56 41.66
C ARG A 36 -1.09 41.24 40.44
N THR A 37 0.14 41.76 40.37
CA THR A 37 1.04 41.42 39.25
C THR A 37 1.45 39.97 39.27
N LEU A 38 1.69 39.38 40.44
CA LEU A 38 2.04 37.96 40.56
C LEU A 38 0.88 37.06 40.12
N SER A 39 -0.35 37.36 40.57
CA SER A 39 -1.58 36.69 40.12
C SER A 39 -1.74 36.81 38.60
N ARG A 40 -1.51 37.99 38.04
CA ARG A 40 -1.61 38.20 36.60
C ARG A 40 -0.53 37.46 35.83
N CYS A 41 0.70 37.41 36.35
CA CYS A 41 1.78 36.62 35.77
C CYS A 41 1.47 35.12 35.81
N SER A 42 0.87 34.60 36.89
CA SER A 42 0.47 33.19 36.96
C SER A 42 -0.66 32.85 35.98
N GLU A 43 -1.64 33.73 35.80
CA GLU A 43 -2.71 33.55 34.80
C GLU A 43 -2.11 33.49 33.39
N ILE A 44 -1.25 34.45 33.05
CA ILE A 44 -0.57 34.50 31.75
C ILE A 44 0.26 33.22 31.55
N HIS A 45 0.99 32.78 32.58
CA HIS A 45 1.79 31.57 32.48
C HIS A 45 0.94 30.33 32.20
N ALA A 46 -0.16 30.15 32.91
CA ALA A 46 -1.09 29.04 32.70
C ALA A 46 -1.73 29.07 31.30
N GLU A 47 -2.11 30.25 30.79
CA GLU A 47 -2.60 30.42 29.42
C GLU A 47 -1.54 30.02 28.38
N TYR A 48 -0.29 30.45 28.57
CA TYR A 48 0.81 30.09 27.69
C TYR A 48 1.11 28.58 27.69
N GLU A 49 1.11 27.94 28.86
CA GLU A 49 1.31 26.49 28.96
C GLU A 49 0.21 25.74 28.20
N LEU A 50 -1.05 26.11 28.41
CA LEU A 50 -2.18 25.51 27.72
C LEU A 50 -2.12 25.73 26.21
N GLN A 51 -1.72 26.92 25.76
CA GLN A 51 -1.53 27.20 24.34
C GLN A 51 -0.38 26.38 23.75
N THR A 52 0.70 26.19 24.51
CA THR A 52 1.87 25.40 24.07
C THR A 52 1.51 23.92 23.94
N ILE A 53 0.75 23.37 24.89
CA ILE A 53 0.23 21.98 24.81
C ILE A 53 -0.63 21.80 23.56
N ARG A 54 -1.60 22.71 23.33
CA ARG A 54 -2.46 22.67 22.14
C ARG A 54 -1.68 22.75 20.84
N LEU A 55 -0.68 23.63 20.79
CA LEU A 55 0.15 23.79 19.60
C LEU A 55 0.97 22.52 19.34
N ARG A 56 1.55 21.93 20.38
CA ARG A 56 2.29 20.66 20.29
C ARG A 56 1.40 19.53 19.79
N GLU A 57 0.23 19.34 20.37
CA GLU A 57 -0.73 18.32 19.92
C GLU A 57 -1.16 18.53 18.46
N SER A 58 -1.38 19.79 18.05
CA SER A 58 -1.73 20.10 16.66
C SER A 58 -0.59 19.79 15.70
N CYS A 59 0.65 20.14 16.06
CA CYS A 59 1.83 19.84 15.25
C CYS A 59 2.07 18.33 15.14
N GLU A 60 1.93 17.58 16.24
CA GLU A 60 2.05 16.12 16.25
C GLU A 60 0.99 15.50 15.34
N LYS A 61 -0.28 15.91 15.46
CA LYS A 61 -1.38 15.43 14.59
C LYS A 61 -1.11 15.70 13.11
N GLN A 62 -0.70 16.93 12.76
CA GLN A 62 -0.36 17.28 11.38
C GLN A 62 0.83 16.50 10.86
N GLY A 63 1.84 16.27 11.70
CA GLY A 63 3.00 15.45 11.36
C GLY A 63 2.63 14.00 11.07
N TYR A 64 1.80 13.39 11.92
CA TYR A 64 1.27 12.04 11.69
C TYR A 64 0.41 11.98 10.43
N GLU A 65 -0.50 12.93 10.24
CA GLU A 65 -1.36 13.00 9.05
C GLU A 65 -0.52 13.07 7.76
N ALA A 66 0.47 13.95 7.72
CA ALA A 66 1.38 14.07 6.58
C ALA A 66 2.18 12.78 6.35
N GLY A 67 2.68 12.15 7.43
CA GLY A 67 3.40 10.88 7.35
C GLY A 67 2.55 9.74 6.81
N PHE A 68 1.31 9.59 7.32
CA PHE A 68 0.37 8.59 6.82
C PHE A 68 0.00 8.85 5.37
N ARG A 69 -0.26 10.10 4.99
CA ARG A 69 -0.55 10.45 3.61
C ARG A 69 0.59 10.04 2.67
N LEU A 70 1.83 10.37 3.01
CA LEU A 70 3.00 9.96 2.23
C LEU A 70 3.13 8.43 2.14
N PHE A 71 2.89 7.72 3.24
CA PHE A 71 2.92 6.26 3.26
C PHE A 71 1.86 5.65 2.32
N PHE A 72 0.62 6.13 2.38
CA PHE A 72 -0.46 5.65 1.50
C PHE A 72 -0.24 6.03 0.04
N ASP A 73 0.24 7.24 -0.22
CA ASP A 73 0.56 7.67 -1.58
C ASP A 73 1.66 6.76 -2.19
N GLN A 74 2.68 6.40 -1.41
CA GLN A 74 3.71 5.44 -1.83
C GLN A 74 3.15 4.03 -2.04
N LEU A 75 2.27 3.57 -1.16
CA LEU A 75 1.69 2.24 -1.24
C LEU A 75 0.76 2.10 -2.46
N VAL A 76 -0.04 3.11 -2.76
CA VAL A 76 -0.86 3.19 -3.98
C VAL A 76 0.02 3.15 -5.22
N ALA A 77 1.07 3.98 -5.26
CA ALA A 77 2.01 4.00 -6.40
C ALA A 77 2.68 2.63 -6.62
N LEU A 78 3.09 1.95 -5.55
CA LEU A 78 3.67 0.61 -5.61
C LEU A 78 2.68 -0.42 -6.20
N ILE A 79 1.42 -0.37 -5.77
CA ILE A 79 0.37 -1.28 -6.26
C ILE A 79 0.11 -1.02 -7.75
N ASP A 80 0.02 0.23 -8.16
CA ASP A 80 -0.20 0.62 -9.56
C ASP A 80 0.96 0.16 -10.46
N ASP A 81 2.20 0.33 -9.99
CA ASP A 81 3.40 -0.15 -10.70
C ASP A 81 3.41 -1.67 -10.83
N TYR A 82 3.02 -2.38 -9.77
CA TYR A 82 2.90 -3.85 -9.81
C TYR A 82 1.84 -4.31 -10.81
N GLN A 83 0.66 -3.68 -10.81
CA GLN A 83 -0.39 -3.99 -11.79
C GLN A 83 0.09 -3.75 -13.23
N ARG A 84 0.82 -2.66 -13.47
CA ARG A 84 1.38 -2.35 -14.79
C ARG A 84 2.40 -3.41 -15.23
N LEU A 85 3.30 -3.83 -14.33
CA LEU A 85 4.30 -4.85 -14.63
C LEU A 85 3.64 -6.20 -14.93
N GLN A 86 2.59 -6.55 -14.20
CA GLN A 86 1.84 -7.79 -14.41
C GLN A 86 1.19 -7.82 -15.80
N ARG A 87 0.54 -6.72 -16.23
CA ARG A 87 -0.03 -6.61 -17.59
C ARG A 87 1.05 -6.77 -18.67
N LEU A 88 2.24 -6.21 -18.45
CA LEU A 88 3.37 -6.36 -19.38
C LEU A 88 3.81 -7.83 -19.47
N HIS A 89 3.96 -8.51 -18.33
CA HIS A 89 4.34 -9.92 -18.27
C HIS A 89 3.31 -10.81 -18.98
N GLN A 90 2.02 -10.56 -18.77
CA GLN A 90 0.93 -11.30 -19.41
C GLN A 90 0.91 -11.10 -20.93
N THR A 91 1.13 -9.86 -21.40
CA THR A 91 1.24 -9.57 -22.84
C THR A 91 2.41 -10.33 -23.47
N ARG A 92 3.58 -10.28 -22.81
CA ARG A 92 4.77 -10.99 -23.27
C ARG A 92 4.58 -12.51 -23.26
N PHE A 93 3.92 -13.04 -22.24
CA PHE A 93 3.57 -14.46 -22.16
C PHE A 93 2.66 -14.87 -23.32
N ARG A 94 1.62 -14.09 -23.63
CA ARG A 94 0.74 -14.33 -24.79
C ARG A 94 1.52 -14.37 -26.11
N GLU A 95 2.42 -13.41 -26.31
CA GLU A 95 3.28 -13.39 -27.50
C GLU A 95 4.19 -14.62 -27.57
N GLN A 96 4.80 -15.01 -26.45
CA GLN A 96 5.65 -16.19 -26.36
C GLN A 96 4.87 -17.47 -26.66
N VAL A 97 3.68 -17.64 -26.09
CA VAL A 97 2.81 -18.79 -26.35
C VAL A 97 2.40 -18.81 -27.83
N GLY A 98 1.97 -17.68 -28.38
CA GLY A 98 1.60 -17.57 -29.80
C GLY A 98 2.76 -17.91 -30.74
N ASN A 99 3.98 -17.45 -30.41
CA ASN A 99 5.17 -17.76 -31.19
C ASN A 99 5.58 -19.23 -31.04
N ALA A 100 5.52 -19.79 -29.83
CA ALA A 100 5.80 -21.20 -29.58
C ALA A 100 4.84 -22.13 -30.34
N LEU A 101 3.55 -21.78 -30.38
CA LEU A 101 2.53 -22.50 -31.15
C LEU A 101 2.79 -22.45 -32.66
N LYS A 102 3.16 -21.27 -33.18
CA LYS A 102 3.56 -21.12 -34.58
C LYS A 102 4.80 -21.96 -34.89
N SER A 103 5.82 -21.95 -34.02
CA SER A 103 7.02 -22.77 -34.22
C SER A 103 6.75 -24.27 -34.08
N ALA A 104 5.81 -24.69 -33.23
CA ALA A 104 5.45 -26.09 -33.05
C ALA A 104 4.90 -26.73 -34.33
N LEU A 105 4.25 -25.96 -35.19
CA LEU A 105 3.77 -26.42 -36.51
C LEU A 105 4.90 -26.66 -37.52
N HIS A 106 6.11 -26.23 -37.21
CA HIS A 106 7.32 -26.47 -37.99
C HIS A 106 8.13 -27.66 -37.45
N ASP A 107 7.79 -28.15 -36.25
CA ASP A 107 8.43 -29.31 -35.63
C ASP A 107 7.96 -30.60 -36.32
N THR A 108 8.92 -31.35 -36.85
CA THR A 108 8.70 -32.58 -37.60
C THR A 108 7.99 -33.64 -36.77
N ILE A 109 8.24 -33.71 -35.46
CA ILE A 109 7.62 -34.68 -34.55
C ILE A 109 6.13 -34.37 -34.38
N ILE A 110 5.80 -33.08 -34.20
CA ILE A 110 4.43 -32.61 -34.01
C ILE A 110 3.65 -32.75 -35.31
N VAL A 111 4.25 -32.34 -36.44
CA VAL A 111 3.66 -32.50 -37.78
C VAL A 111 3.34 -33.97 -38.07
N ASN A 112 4.27 -34.89 -37.78
CA ASN A 112 4.04 -36.33 -37.94
C ASN A 112 2.86 -36.84 -37.10
N ARG A 113 2.72 -36.38 -35.85
CA ARG A 113 1.58 -36.76 -35.00
C ARG A 113 0.26 -36.22 -35.55
N ILE A 114 0.23 -34.99 -36.04
CA ILE A 114 -0.95 -34.39 -36.67
C ILE A 114 -1.33 -35.19 -37.92
N ILE A 115 -0.37 -35.47 -38.80
CA ILE A 115 -0.57 -36.28 -40.01
C ILE A 115 -1.12 -37.65 -39.64
N HIS A 116 -0.52 -38.34 -38.67
CA HIS A 116 -0.98 -39.67 -38.24
C HIS A 116 -2.44 -39.64 -37.79
N HIS A 117 -2.83 -38.68 -36.95
CA HIS A 117 -4.23 -38.56 -36.53
C HIS A 117 -5.18 -38.19 -37.67
N LEU A 118 -4.75 -37.34 -38.61
CA LEU A 118 -5.54 -37.04 -39.80
C LEU A 118 -5.71 -38.27 -40.70
N GLN A 119 -4.66 -39.08 -40.88
CA GLN A 119 -4.69 -40.33 -41.64
C GLN A 119 -5.59 -41.39 -40.98
N GLU A 120 -5.53 -41.50 -39.65
CA GLU A 120 -6.41 -42.37 -38.87
C GLU A 120 -7.89 -42.02 -39.10
N LYS A 121 -8.22 -40.72 -39.19
CA LYS A 121 -9.58 -40.24 -39.48
C LYS A 121 -10.01 -40.40 -40.94
N CYS A 122 -9.09 -40.26 -41.90
CA CYS A 122 -9.35 -40.47 -43.33
C CYS A 122 -9.49 -41.95 -43.72
N GLY A 123 -9.00 -42.88 -42.91
CA GLY A 123 -8.92 -44.30 -43.25
C GLY A 123 -7.73 -44.62 -44.17
N HIS A 124 -7.11 -45.78 -43.96
CA HIS A 124 -5.80 -46.14 -44.54
C HIS A 124 -5.85 -46.70 -45.99
N GLN A 125 -6.93 -46.49 -46.75
CA GLN A 125 -7.20 -47.31 -47.95
C GLN A 125 -6.88 -46.70 -49.32
N LYS A 126 -6.33 -45.48 -49.43
CA LYS A 126 -6.04 -44.85 -50.74
C LYS A 126 -4.76 -44.00 -50.75
N VAL A 127 -4.34 -43.57 -51.95
CA VAL A 127 -3.21 -42.66 -52.17
C VAL A 127 -3.52 -41.32 -51.48
N LEU A 128 -2.86 -41.07 -50.35
CA LEU A 128 -3.03 -39.86 -49.56
C LEU A 128 -2.02 -38.81 -50.00
N ARG A 129 -2.51 -37.66 -50.45
CA ARG A 129 -1.68 -36.48 -50.73
C ARG A 129 -1.65 -35.60 -49.48
N ILE A 130 -0.44 -35.36 -48.98
CA ILE A 130 -0.21 -34.59 -47.75
C ILE A 130 0.35 -33.23 -48.13
N ILE A 131 -0.36 -32.15 -47.82
CA ILE A 131 0.08 -30.77 -48.04
C ILE A 131 0.60 -30.22 -46.72
N ILE A 132 1.87 -29.80 -46.67
CA ILE A 132 2.55 -29.28 -45.46
C ILE A 132 3.30 -27.98 -45.73
N PRO A 133 3.60 -27.16 -44.70
CA PRO A 133 4.40 -25.95 -44.87
C PRO A 133 5.82 -26.25 -45.38
N SER A 134 6.32 -25.39 -46.27
CA SER A 134 7.64 -25.50 -46.91
C SER A 134 8.83 -25.52 -45.95
N ALA A 135 8.65 -24.93 -44.76
CA ALA A 135 9.66 -24.90 -43.72
C ALA A 135 9.75 -26.20 -42.88
N VAL A 136 8.85 -27.18 -43.08
CA VAL A 136 8.90 -28.48 -42.40
C VAL A 136 9.90 -29.41 -43.09
N LYS A 137 10.83 -30.00 -42.33
CA LYS A 137 11.70 -31.05 -42.83
C LYS A 137 10.99 -32.40 -42.79
N LEU A 138 11.05 -33.16 -43.88
CA LEU A 138 10.53 -34.53 -43.86
C LEU A 138 11.42 -35.43 -42.99
N PRO A 139 10.83 -36.37 -42.22
CA PRO A 139 11.61 -37.37 -41.50
C PRO A 139 12.34 -38.31 -42.48
N GLU A 140 13.48 -38.84 -42.04
CA GLU A 140 14.29 -39.77 -42.84
C GLU A 140 13.46 -41.01 -43.25
N GLY A 141 13.36 -41.27 -44.55
CA GLY A 141 12.60 -42.40 -45.11
C GLY A 141 11.16 -42.08 -45.55
N ALA A 142 10.70 -40.83 -45.43
CA ALA A 142 9.40 -40.44 -45.97
C ALA A 142 9.39 -40.42 -47.52
N ASP A 143 8.38 -41.04 -48.11
CA ASP A 143 8.17 -41.02 -49.56
C ASP A 143 7.71 -39.63 -50.02
N ALA A 144 8.63 -38.84 -50.54
CA ALA A 144 8.41 -37.46 -50.99
C ALA A 144 7.35 -37.34 -52.10
N SER A 145 7.01 -38.43 -52.80
CA SER A 145 6.01 -38.41 -53.88
C SER A 145 4.60 -38.08 -53.39
N ASN A 146 4.30 -38.36 -52.13
CA ASN A 146 2.99 -38.11 -51.52
C ASN A 146 2.89 -36.74 -50.81
N TYR A 147 3.97 -35.96 -50.77
CA TYR A 147 4.02 -34.67 -50.09
C TYR A 147 4.01 -33.50 -51.07
N GLN A 148 3.22 -32.49 -50.76
CA GLN A 148 3.23 -31.20 -51.43
C GLN A 148 3.55 -30.11 -50.42
N PHE A 149 4.52 -29.26 -50.76
CA PHE A 149 4.86 -28.13 -49.92
C PHE A 149 4.06 -26.90 -50.33
N THR A 150 3.60 -26.15 -49.34
CA THR A 150 2.91 -24.85 -49.52
C THR A 150 3.55 -23.80 -48.62
N ASP A 151 3.38 -22.52 -48.96
CA ASP A 151 3.83 -21.41 -48.12
C ASP A 151 2.82 -21.08 -47.01
N ASP A 152 1.63 -21.68 -47.07
CA ASP A 152 0.63 -21.51 -46.03
C ASP A 152 0.94 -22.35 -44.78
N ASN A 153 0.59 -21.80 -43.62
CA ASN A 153 0.83 -22.43 -42.31
C ASN A 153 -0.19 -23.51 -41.92
N HIS A 154 -0.65 -24.35 -42.84
CA HIS A 154 -1.64 -25.39 -42.53
C HIS A 154 -1.24 -26.76 -43.08
N ILE A 155 -1.77 -27.81 -42.45
CA ILE A 155 -1.53 -29.20 -42.85
C ILE A 155 -2.84 -29.73 -43.42
N THR A 156 -2.83 -30.25 -44.64
CA THR A 156 -4.01 -30.88 -45.25
C THR A 156 -3.68 -32.30 -45.67
N VAL A 157 -4.56 -33.24 -45.34
CA VAL A 157 -4.51 -34.61 -45.86
C VAL A 157 -5.67 -34.77 -46.84
N GLN A 158 -5.36 -35.06 -48.09
CA GLN A 158 -6.32 -35.22 -49.17
C GLN A 158 -6.30 -36.64 -49.74
N ASN A 159 -7.48 -37.19 -49.95
CA ASN A 159 -7.76 -38.41 -50.70
C ASN A 159 -8.59 -38.04 -51.95
N ASP A 160 -8.85 -38.99 -52.85
CA ASP A 160 -9.67 -38.81 -54.05
C ASP A 160 -11.08 -38.28 -53.75
N MET A 161 -11.59 -38.52 -52.54
CA MET A 161 -12.97 -38.22 -52.14
C MET A 161 -13.07 -37.13 -51.07
N ASP A 162 -12.09 -37.03 -50.18
CA ASP A 162 -12.15 -36.20 -48.97
C ASP A 162 -10.86 -35.40 -48.76
N ALA A 163 -10.97 -34.20 -48.20
CA ALA A 163 -9.84 -33.40 -47.77
C ALA A 163 -10.04 -32.94 -46.32
N ILE A 164 -9.13 -33.32 -45.43
CA ILE A 164 -9.14 -32.89 -44.04
C ILE A 164 -8.00 -31.90 -43.83
N ARG A 165 -8.37 -30.67 -43.46
CA ARG A 165 -7.44 -29.57 -43.17
C ARG A 165 -7.30 -29.38 -41.66
N PHE A 166 -6.07 -29.26 -41.17
CA PHE A 166 -5.75 -28.78 -39.83
C PHE A 166 -5.73 -27.24 -39.83
N PRO A 167 -6.72 -26.57 -39.22
CA PRO A 167 -6.84 -25.13 -39.29
C PRO A 167 -6.03 -24.49 -38.15
N SER A 168 -4.70 -24.46 -38.34
CA SER A 168 -3.73 -23.95 -37.38
C SER A 168 -4.07 -22.56 -36.85
N GLU A 169 -4.43 -21.62 -37.71
CA GLU A 169 -4.67 -20.24 -37.30
C GLU A 169 -5.92 -20.09 -36.43
N SER A 170 -7.01 -20.78 -36.79
CA SER A 170 -8.23 -20.75 -35.96
C SER A 170 -8.06 -21.52 -34.66
N LEU A 171 -7.31 -22.62 -34.65
CA LEU A 171 -7.00 -23.36 -33.43
C LEU A 171 -6.07 -22.56 -32.49
N CYS A 172 -5.03 -21.93 -33.03
CA CYS A 172 -4.18 -21.01 -32.27
C CYS A 172 -5.02 -19.89 -31.65
N ARG A 173 -5.93 -19.28 -32.41
CA ARG A 173 -6.85 -18.25 -31.88
C ARG A 173 -7.80 -18.83 -30.83
N GLN A 174 -8.37 -20.01 -31.04
CA GLN A 174 -9.24 -20.66 -30.05
C GLN A 174 -8.51 -20.99 -28.76
N TRP A 175 -7.27 -21.50 -28.83
CA TRP A 175 -6.47 -21.81 -27.66
C TRP A 175 -6.02 -20.55 -26.92
N LEU A 176 -5.65 -19.48 -27.65
CA LEU A 176 -5.38 -18.18 -27.06
C LEU A 176 -6.64 -17.61 -26.39
N ASN A 177 -7.79 -17.66 -27.07
CA ASN A 177 -9.06 -17.20 -26.50
C ASN A 177 -9.46 -18.01 -25.26
N HIS A 178 -9.25 -19.33 -25.26
CA HIS A 178 -9.57 -20.18 -24.11
C HIS A 178 -8.59 -19.95 -22.94
N ALA A 179 -7.32 -19.66 -23.23
CA ALA A 179 -6.38 -19.20 -22.22
C ALA A 179 -6.83 -17.84 -21.67
N ASP A 180 -7.32 -16.94 -22.52
CA ASP A 180 -7.81 -15.62 -22.13
C ASP A 180 -9.07 -15.71 -21.27
N GLU A 181 -10.00 -16.60 -21.58
CA GLU A 181 -11.19 -16.88 -20.77
C GLU A 181 -10.85 -17.44 -19.38
N GLN A 182 -9.73 -18.16 -19.24
CA GLN A 182 -9.25 -18.63 -17.93
C GLN A 182 -8.46 -17.57 -17.16
N VAL A 183 -7.87 -16.59 -17.85
CA VAL A 183 -7.05 -15.53 -17.24
C VAL A 183 -7.89 -14.29 -16.91
N ALA A 184 -8.93 -13.99 -17.68
CA ALA A 184 -9.86 -12.88 -17.43
C ALA A 184 -10.54 -12.90 -16.04
N PRO A 185 -10.94 -14.07 -15.48
CA PRO A 185 -11.49 -14.15 -14.13
C PRO A 185 -10.46 -13.74 -13.07
N THR A 186 -9.20 -14.14 -13.25
CA THR A 186 -8.09 -13.82 -12.34
C THR A 186 -7.68 -12.36 -12.43
N GLU A 187 -7.69 -11.78 -13.63
CA GLU A 187 -7.40 -10.36 -13.84
C GLU A 187 -8.48 -9.47 -13.21
N ALA A 188 -9.76 -9.82 -13.39
CA ALA A 188 -10.88 -9.14 -12.73
C ALA A 188 -10.73 -9.18 -11.20
N VAL A 189 -10.43 -10.35 -10.63
CA VAL A 189 -10.21 -10.50 -9.18
C VAL A 189 -9.01 -9.66 -8.72
N MET A 190 -7.89 -9.66 -9.46
CA MET A 190 -6.71 -8.85 -9.11
C MET A 190 -6.98 -7.35 -9.21
N THR A 191 -7.78 -6.89 -10.18
CA THR A 191 -8.15 -5.47 -10.30
C THR A 191 -9.03 -4.98 -9.16
N HIS A 192 -9.81 -5.87 -8.54
CA HIS A 192 -10.63 -5.54 -7.36
C HIS A 192 -9.87 -5.73 -6.04
N LEU A 193 -8.88 -6.63 -6.00
CA LEU A 193 -8.10 -6.91 -4.78
C LEU A 193 -7.39 -5.65 -4.23
N ALA A 194 -6.82 -4.83 -5.10
CA ALA A 194 -6.13 -3.60 -4.70
C ALA A 194 -7.05 -2.58 -4.02
N PRO A 195 -8.15 -2.12 -4.65
CA PRO A 195 -9.09 -1.21 -4.00
C PRO A 195 -9.76 -1.83 -2.77
N ASP A 196 -10.06 -3.12 -2.77
CA ASP A 196 -10.67 -3.82 -1.62
C ASP A 196 -9.71 -3.84 -0.42
N VAL A 197 -8.42 -4.18 -0.63
CA VAL A 197 -7.41 -4.17 0.44
C VAL A 197 -7.18 -2.75 0.95
N LEU A 198 -7.15 -1.74 0.08
CA LEU A 198 -7.03 -0.34 0.51
C LEU A 198 -8.26 0.10 1.32
N GLN A 199 -9.45 -0.33 0.93
CA GLN A 199 -10.69 -0.07 1.65
C GLN A 199 -10.70 -0.77 3.02
N ASP A 200 -10.23 -2.02 3.10
CA ASP A 200 -10.10 -2.75 4.36
C ASP A 200 -9.10 -2.08 5.30
N ILE A 201 -7.95 -1.65 4.79
CA ILE A 201 -6.94 -0.92 5.57
C ILE A 201 -7.54 0.40 6.08
N ALA A 202 -8.21 1.17 5.22
CA ALA A 202 -8.87 2.41 5.61
C ALA A 202 -9.95 2.17 6.69
N SER A 203 -10.75 1.12 6.52
CA SER A 203 -11.77 0.70 7.49
C SER A 203 -11.16 0.35 8.85
N HIS A 204 -10.03 -0.38 8.84
CA HIS A 204 -9.32 -0.76 10.05
C HIS A 204 -8.72 0.45 10.78
N LEU A 205 -8.15 1.40 10.04
CA LEU A 205 -7.59 2.64 10.58
C LEU A 205 -8.67 3.55 11.16
N ILE A 206 -9.82 3.67 10.50
CA ILE A 206 -11.00 4.38 11.02
C ILE A 206 -11.52 3.67 12.28
N GLY A 207 -11.53 2.34 12.29
CA GLY A 207 -11.86 1.56 13.48
C GLY A 207 -10.94 1.86 14.65
N LEU A 208 -9.62 1.90 14.43
CA LEU A 208 -8.62 2.25 15.43
C LEU A 208 -8.72 3.71 15.87
N SER A 209 -9.03 4.66 14.98
CA SER A 209 -9.19 6.07 15.36
C SER A 209 -10.43 6.31 16.22
N ASN A 210 -11.48 5.51 16.01
CA ASN A 210 -12.74 5.60 16.74
C ASN A 210 -12.73 4.80 18.06
N GLN A 211 -11.71 3.97 18.29
CA GLN A 211 -11.44 3.42 19.61
C GLN A 211 -10.86 4.52 20.49
N ILE A 212 -11.78 5.24 21.16
CA ILE A 212 -11.44 6.10 22.30
C ILE A 212 -10.62 5.23 23.27
N PRO A 213 -9.40 5.65 23.67
CA PRO A 213 -8.61 4.87 24.61
C PRO A 213 -9.35 4.80 25.94
N LEU A 214 -9.90 3.63 26.23
CA LEU A 214 -10.30 3.28 27.58
C LEU A 214 -9.02 3.12 28.40
N THR A 215 -8.83 4.05 29.34
CA THR A 215 -7.97 3.98 30.52
C THR A 215 -6.44 3.95 30.30
N SER A 216 -5.84 5.14 30.24
CA SER A 216 -4.62 5.41 31.02
C SER A 216 -5.08 5.90 32.39
N THR A 217 -5.34 4.98 33.30
CA THR A 217 -5.37 5.28 34.73
C THR A 217 -3.98 4.95 35.24
N TYR A 218 -3.17 6.00 35.39
CA TYR A 218 -1.98 5.97 36.24
C TYR A 218 -2.39 5.44 37.62
N SER A 219 -1.83 4.29 38.00
CA SER A 219 -1.69 3.90 39.41
C SER A 219 -0.23 4.11 39.79
N GLU A 220 0.15 5.37 40.02
CA GLU A 220 1.27 5.70 40.90
C GLU A 220 0.75 5.58 42.34
N HIS A 221 1.10 4.49 43.03
CA HIS A 221 1.37 4.48 44.47
C HIS A 221 1.90 3.12 44.91
N GLN A 222 3.22 3.06 45.08
CA GLN A 222 3.98 2.40 46.16
C GLN A 222 5.45 2.84 45.92
N GLN A 223 5.86 3.99 46.49
CA GLN A 223 6.67 4.06 47.74
C GLN A 223 7.87 3.12 47.67
N GLU A 224 9.05 3.66 47.34
CA GLU A 224 10.05 4.07 48.34
C GLU A 224 10.36 2.95 49.33
N GLU A 225 11.41 2.17 49.03
CA GLU A 225 12.42 1.88 50.05
C GLU A 225 13.80 1.94 49.40
N HIS A 226 14.47 3.05 49.70
CA HIS A 226 15.90 3.20 49.72
C HIS A 226 16.43 2.21 50.76
N ASP A 227 17.36 1.32 50.38
CA ASP A 227 18.44 0.96 51.29
C ASP A 227 19.67 0.50 50.49
N GLU A 228 20.57 1.46 50.28
CA GLU A 228 21.99 1.22 50.07
C GLU A 228 22.68 1.89 51.27
N SER A 229 23.21 1.12 52.21
CA SER A 229 24.34 1.48 53.08
C SER A 229 24.88 0.24 53.81
N ASP A 230 26.18 0.01 53.56
CA ASP A 230 27.17 -0.87 54.23
C ASP A 230 27.13 -2.39 54.04
#